data_AF-F0H4T1-F1
#
_entry.id   AF-F0H4T1-F1
#
_cell.length_a   1.000
_cell.length_b   1.000
_cell.length_c   1.000
_cell.angle_alpha   90.00
_cell.angle_beta   90.00
_cell.angle_gamma   90.00
#
_symmetry.space_group_name_H-M   'P 1'
#
loop_
_entity.id
_entity.type
_entity.pdbx_description
1 polymer ?
#
loop_
_entity_poly.entity_id
_entity_poly.type
_entity_poly.pdbx_seq_one_letter_code
_entity_poly.pdbx_strand_id
1 'polypeptide(L)' 'MLKDGAIPACHSTRYMPLENSHAAEVYSLEAIIAISFYLHTGFAAKFRRWMIQRIIRENKQAASLMLCISSGLEC' A
#
# COMPACT_ATOMS: atom_id res chain seq x y z
N MET A 1 -26.46 -12.50 8.74
CA MET A 1 -27.02 -11.98 7.48
C MET A 1 -26.33 -10.66 7.20
N LEU A 2 -25.24 -10.65 6.43
CA LEU A 2 -24.45 -9.45 6.13
C LEU A 2 -25.09 -8.76 4.92
N LYS A 3 -25.44 -7.48 5.06
CA LYS A 3 -26.27 -6.73 4.12
C LYS A 3 -25.45 -6.31 2.89
N ASP A 4 -25.81 -6.84 1.72
CA ASP A 4 -25.20 -6.59 0.40
C ASP A 4 -25.34 -5.13 -0.07
N GLY A 5 -24.47 -4.21 0.36
CA GLY A 5 -24.72 -2.80 0.03
C GLY A 5 -23.62 -1.77 0.14
N ALA A 6 -22.33 -2.09 0.06
CA ALA A 6 -21.31 -1.03 0.12
C ALA A 6 -20.00 -1.31 -0.63
N ILE A 7 -20.01 -2.07 -1.74
CA ILE A 7 -18.85 -2.11 -2.65
C ILE A 7 -19.28 -1.43 -3.96
N PRO A 8 -18.75 -0.26 -4.31
CA PRO A 8 -19.08 0.40 -5.57
C PRO A 8 -18.72 -0.53 -6.72
N ALA A 9 -19.71 -0.88 -7.55
CA ALA A 9 -19.49 -1.63 -8.77
C ALA A 9 -18.73 -0.77 -9.78
N CYS A 10 -17.40 -0.72 -9.67
CA CYS A 10 -16.53 -0.13 -10.68
C CYS A 10 -16.67 -0.93 -11.98
N HIS A 11 -17.43 -0.37 -12.92
CA HIS A 11 -17.66 -0.82 -14.29
C HIS A 11 -16.56 -0.28 -15.23
N SER A 12 -15.33 -0.73 -15.05
CA SER A 12 -14.35 -0.75 -16.13
C SER A 12 -13.80 -2.17 -16.19
N THR A 13 -13.58 -2.70 -17.39
CA THR A 13 -13.12 -4.08 -17.63
C THR A 13 -11.91 -4.44 -16.76
N ARG A 14 -12.14 -5.18 -15.68
CA ARG A 14 -11.15 -5.49 -14.63
C ARG A 14 -10.39 -6.78 -14.90
N TYR A 15 -10.02 -7.08 -16.14
CA TYR A 15 -9.37 -8.35 -16.44
C TYR A 15 -8.08 -8.12 -17.19
N MET A 16 -6.97 -8.50 -16.59
CA MET A 16 -5.65 -8.47 -17.23
C MET A 16 -5.35 -9.88 -17.77
N PRO A 17 -5.13 -10.04 -19.09
CA PRO A 17 -4.78 -11.34 -19.65
C PRO A 17 -3.43 -11.79 -19.13
N LEU A 18 -3.35 -13.07 -18.77
CA LEU A 18 -2.15 -13.77 -18.35
C LEU A 18 -1.64 -14.61 -19.53
N GLU A 19 -0.34 -14.91 -19.52
CA GLU A 19 0.32 -15.70 -20.57
C GLU A 19 -0.25 -17.13 -20.69
N ASN A 20 -0.80 -17.65 -19.60
CA ASN A 20 -1.41 -18.98 -19.54
C ASN A 20 -2.87 -19.03 -20.05
N SER A 21 -3.30 -18.08 -20.88
CA SER A 21 -4.69 -17.93 -21.39
C SER A 21 -5.78 -17.69 -20.32
N HIS A 22 -5.40 -17.44 -19.07
CA HIS A 22 -6.32 -16.98 -18.03
C HIS A 22 -6.35 -15.46 -17.96
N ALA A 23 -7.26 -14.90 -17.16
CA ALA A 23 -7.26 -13.47 -16.86
C ALA A 23 -7.36 -13.25 -15.35
N ALA A 24 -6.61 -12.29 -14.84
CA ALA A 24 -6.66 -11.91 -13.43
C ALA A 24 -7.60 -10.72 -13.25
N GLU A 25 -8.41 -10.77 -12.19
CA GLU A 25 -9.17 -9.60 -11.77
C GLU A 25 -8.23 -8.48 -11.30
N VAL A 26 -8.35 -7.32 -11.92
CA VAL A 26 -7.57 -6.12 -11.58
C VAL A 26 -8.34 -5.34 -10.53
N TYR A 27 -7.77 -5.26 -9.33
CA TYR A 27 -8.27 -4.43 -8.24
C TYR A 27 -7.48 -3.13 -8.16
N SER A 28 -8.15 -2.03 -7.83
CA SER A 28 -7.44 -0.79 -7.48
C SER A 28 -6.63 -0.98 -6.20
N LEU A 29 -5.62 -0.14 -5.99
CA LEU A 29 -4.79 -0.23 -4.78
C LEU A 29 -5.63 -0.06 -3.51
N GLU A 30 -6.63 0.83 -3.53
CA GLU A 30 -7.57 1.06 -2.42
C GLU A 30 -8.36 -0.20 -2.09
N ALA A 31 -8.84 -0.92 -3.11
CA ALA A 31 -9.54 -2.18 -2.93
C ALA A 31 -8.63 -3.26 -2.35
N ILE A 32 -7.40 -3.39 -2.86
CA ILE A 32 -6.39 -4.34 -2.34
C ILE A 32 -6.07 -4.04 -0.86
N ILE A 33 -5.93 -2.76 -0.50
CA ILE A 33 -5.71 -2.34 0.88
C ILE A 33 -6.90 -2.75 1.75
N ALA A 34 -8.14 -2.43 1.36
CA ALA A 34 -9.34 -2.80 2.11
C ALA A 34 -9.44 -4.32 2.32
N ILE A 35 -9.26 -5.11 1.26
CA ILE A 35 -9.26 -6.58 1.30
C ILE A 35 -8.18 -7.09 2.26
N SER A 36 -7.00 -6.47 2.27
CA SER A 36 -5.92 -6.88 3.16
C SER A 36 -6.24 -6.70 4.64
N PHE A 37 -7.12 -5.77 5.02
CA PHE A 37 -7.58 -5.64 6.41
C PHE A 37 -8.76 -6.56 6.74
N TYR A 38 -9.57 -6.91 5.73
CA TYR A 38 -10.66 -7.85 5.87
C TYR A 38 -10.18 -9.31 6.04
N LEU A 39 -9.10 -9.70 5.35
CA LEU A 39 -8.59 -11.06 5.36
C LEU A 39 -7.57 -11.31 6.49
N HIS A 40 -7.80 -12.38 7.25
CA HIS A 40 -6.89 -12.87 8.31
C HIS A 40 -5.93 -13.95 7.79
N THR A 41 -5.35 -13.76 6.61
CA THR A 41 -4.37 -14.68 6.02
C THR A 41 -2.93 -14.18 6.20
N GLY A 42 -1.96 -15.10 6.15
CA GLY A 42 -0.54 -14.75 6.21
C GLY A 42 -0.09 -13.81 5.09
N PHE A 43 -0.64 -13.95 3.89
CA PHE A 43 -0.37 -13.06 2.76
C PHE A 43 -0.87 -11.64 3.02
N ALA A 44 -2.10 -11.49 3.53
CA ALA A 44 -2.65 -10.20 3.90
C ALA A 44 -1.81 -9.52 5.00
N ALA A 45 -1.37 -10.28 6.01
CA ALA A 45 -0.49 -9.77 7.07
C ALA A 45 0.87 -9.29 6.52
N LYS A 46 1.48 -10.04 5.59
CA LYS A 46 2.74 -9.66 4.94
C LYS A 46 2.58 -8.38 4.12
N PHE A 47 1.49 -8.25 3.37
CA PHE A 47 1.17 -7.05 2.60
C PHE A 47 0.99 -5.82 3.50
N ARG A 48 0.19 -5.92 4.58
CA ARG A 48 0.01 -4.83 5.55
C ARG A 48 1.35 -4.37 6.15
N ARG A 49 2.23 -5.31 6.52
CA ARG A 49 3.57 -5.00 7.05
C ARG A 49 4.44 -4.28 6.01
N TRP A 50 4.44 -4.74 4.77
CA TRP A 50 5.19 -4.10 3.68
C TRP A 50 4.71 -2.66 3.43
N MET A 51 3.39 -2.44 3.40
CA MET A 51 2.79 -1.10 3.25
C MET A 51 3.24 -0.14 4.35
N ILE A 52 3.16 -0.55 5.62
CA ILE A 52 3.58 0.26 6.77
C ILE A 52 5.08 0.61 6.65
N GLN A 53 5.93 -0.37 6.31
CA GLN A 53 7.35 -0.14 6.15
C GLN A 53 7.67 0.86 5.02
N ARG A 54 6.91 0.83 3.92
CA ARG A 54 7.08 1.76 2.81
C ARG A 54 6.73 3.19 3.21
N ILE A 55 5.58 3.38 3.88
CA ILE A 55 5.14 4.70 4.38
C ILE A 55 6.16 5.27 5.38
N ILE A 56 6.67 4.45 6.31
CA ILE A 56 7.69 4.89 7.28
C ILE A 56 8.99 5.28 6.57
N ARG A 57 9.43 4.54 5.54
CA ARG A 57 10.64 4.89 4.77
C ARG A 57 10.48 6.22 4.04
N GLU A 58 9.33 6.45 3.42
CA GLU A 58 9.02 7.72 2.74
C GLU A 58 9.01 8.89 3.74
N ASN A 59 8.44 8.70 4.93
CA ASN A 59 8.43 9.72 5.99
C ASN A 59 9.85 10.03 6.51
N LYS A 60 10.70 9.02 6.69
CA LYS A 60 12.09 9.21 7.14
C LYS A 60 12.97 9.97 6.13
N GLN A 61 12.71 9.82 4.83
CA GLN A 61 13.41 10.60 3.80
C GLN A 61 13.02 12.08 3.85
N ALA A 62 11.76 12.39 4.18
CA ALA A 62 11.31 13.77 4.39
C ALA A 62 11.88 14.39 5.69
N ALA A 63 12.23 13.58 6.68
CA ALA A 63 12.70 14.01 8.00
C ALA A 63 14.23 14.02 8.16
N SER A 64 15.01 13.99 7.07
CA SER A 64 16.47 14.11 7.16
C SER A 64 16.87 15.51 7.64
N LEU A 65 16.88 15.70 8.96
CA LEU A 65 17.44 16.88 9.63
C LEU A 65 18.95 16.91 9.38
N MET A 66 19.39 17.82 8.52
CA MET A 66 20.80 18.13 8.32
C MET A 66 21.28 18.96 9.52
N LEU A 67 22.01 18.32 10.44
CA LEU A 67 22.57 18.96 11.62
C LEU A 67 23.98 19.45 11.28
N CYS A 68 24.09 20.69 10.82
CA CYS A 68 25.39 21.36 10.64
C CYS A 68 25.87 21.86 12.01
N ILE A 69 26.81 21.12 12.62
CA ILE A 69 27.58 21.63 13.76
C ILE A 69 28.74 22.43 13.18
N SER A 70 28.55 23.74 13.00
CA SER A 70 29.68 24.65 12.79
C SER A 70 30.44 24.76 14.10
N SER A 71 31.59 24.10 14.21
CA SER A 71 32.57 24.40 15.26
C SER A 71 32.95 25.87 15.12
N GLY A 72 32.77 26.64 16.20
CA GLY A 72 33.02 28.07 16.22
C GLY A 72 34.40 28.42 15.67
N LEU A 73 34.44 29.34 14.70
CA LEU A 73 35.62 30.16 14.49
C LEU A 73 35.70 31.10 15.69
N GLU A 74 36.65 30.83 16.57
CA GLU A 74 37.11 31.78 17.58
C GLU A 74 37.84 32.95 16.87
N CYS A 75 37.66 34.15 17.44
CA CYS A 75 38.14 35.45 16.99
C CYS A 75 39.65 35.56 16.72
#